data_AF-A0A1H9FNG2-F1
#
_entry.id   AF-A0A1H9FNG2-F1
#
_cell.length_a   1.000
_cell.length_b   1.000
_cell.length_c   1.000
_cell.angle_alpha   90.00
_cell.angle_beta   90.00
_cell.angle_gamma   90.00
#
_symmetry.space_group_name_H-M   'P 1'
#
loop_
_entity.id
_entity.type
_entity.pdbx_description
1 polymer ?
#
loop_
_entity_poly.entity_id
_entity_poly.type
_entity_poly.pdbx_seq_one_letter_code
_entity_poly.pdbx_strand_id
1 'polypeptide(L)'
;MKVIIAGLRGFNDYALFKGKLEQIIRDNDIEVTEIVSGGASGVDSMAERFANEKGIPVKVFNADWKKYGRGAGPVRNKEMAVYAGDKGALIAFWDYKSKGTGSMIKIAEKMNLNVYICSV
;
A
#
# COMPACT_ATOMS: atom_id res chain seq x y z
N MET A 1 -1.67 -13.04 -5.57
CA MET A 1 -0.76 -12.41 -4.59
C MET A 1 -1.47 -11.31 -3.82
N LYS A 2 -1.29 -11.22 -2.50
CA LYS A 2 -1.77 -10.09 -1.69
C LYS A 2 -0.83 -8.90 -1.87
N VAL A 3 -1.35 -7.76 -2.29
CA VAL A 3 -0.54 -6.58 -2.61
C VAL A 3 -0.96 -5.42 -1.72
N ILE A 4 -0.01 -4.94 -0.92
CA ILE A 4 -0.16 -3.70 -0.17
C ILE A 4 0.02 -2.55 -1.16
N ILE A 5 -0.95 -1.65 -1.22
CA ILE A 5 -0.82 -0.40 -1.98
C ILE A 5 -0.90 0.74 -0.98
N ALA A 6 0.20 1.47 -0.82
CA ALA A 6 0.33 2.51 0.19
C ALA A 6 1.12 3.69 -0.35
N GLY A 7 0.92 4.88 0.22
CA GLY A 7 1.67 6.04 -0.24
C GLY A 7 1.27 7.37 0.39
N LEU A 8 1.50 8.45 -0.35
CA LEU A 8 1.24 9.81 0.12
C LEU A 8 -0.24 10.08 0.34
N ARG A 9 -0.56 10.70 1.47
CA ARG A 9 -1.93 11.12 1.82
C ARG A 9 -2.44 12.31 1.01
N GLY A 10 -1.52 13.09 0.44
CA GLY A 10 -1.81 14.27 -0.38
C GLY A 10 -1.85 14.00 -1.88
N PHE A 11 -1.48 12.79 -2.32
CA PHE A 11 -1.53 12.42 -3.72
C PHE A 11 -2.96 11.98 -4.07
N ASN A 12 -3.64 12.74 -4.93
CA ASN A 12 -5.07 12.56 -5.24
C ASN A 12 -5.38 12.53 -6.75
N ASP A 13 -4.37 12.28 -7.59
CA ASP A 13 -4.57 12.11 -9.04
C ASP A 13 -4.86 10.64 -9.35
N TYR A 14 -6.14 10.29 -9.44
CA TYR A 14 -6.56 8.91 -9.69
C TYR A 14 -6.16 8.40 -11.08
N ALA A 15 -6.17 9.25 -12.10
CA ALA A 15 -5.83 8.83 -13.46
C ALA A 15 -4.34 8.45 -13.53
N LEU A 16 -3.48 9.30 -12.98
CA LEU A 16 -2.05 9.03 -12.87
C LEU A 16 -1.76 7.82 -11.99
N PHE A 17 -2.41 7.72 -10.82
CA PHE A 17 -2.32 6.57 -9.92
C PHE A 17 -2.63 5.26 -10.65
N LYS A 18 -3.80 5.19 -11.31
CA LYS A 18 -4.27 4.00 -12.01
C LYS A 18 -3.32 3.59 -13.13
N GLY A 19 -2.89 4.53 -13.96
CA GLY A 19 -1.95 4.25 -15.05
C GLY A 19 -0.62 3.68 -14.55
N LYS A 20 -0.04 4.29 -13.50
CA LYS A 20 1.22 3.79 -12.90
C LYS A 20 1.04 2.44 -12.20
N LEU A 21 -0.06 2.23 -11.48
CA LEU A 21 -0.36 0.96 -10.82
C LEU A 21 -0.50 -0.17 -11.85
N GLU A 22 -1.32 0.03 -12.89
CA GLU A 22 -1.52 -0.96 -13.94
C GLU A 22 -0.23 -1.24 -14.72
N GLN A 23 0.62 -0.22 -14.93
CA GLN A 23 1.95 -0.41 -15.50
C GLN A 23 2.84 -1.30 -14.62
N ILE A 24 2.97 -0.99 -13.32
CA ILE A 24 3.80 -1.79 -12.40
C ILE A 24 3.31 -3.24 -12.34
N ILE A 25 2.00 -3.44 -12.26
CA ILE A 25 1.39 -4.77 -12.25
C ILE A 25 1.77 -5.56 -13.50
N ARG A 26 1.63 -4.94 -14.69
CA ARG A 26 1.91 -5.59 -15.97
C ARG A 26 3.41 -5.86 -16.17
N ASP A 27 4.25 -4.88 -15.91
CA ASP A 27 5.69 -4.96 -16.18
C ASP A 27 6.39 -5.99 -15.27
N ASN A 28 5.76 -6.39 -14.16
CA ASN A 28 6.27 -7.37 -13.20
C ASN A 28 5.40 -8.63 -13.10
N ASP A 29 4.44 -8.82 -14.02
CA ASP A 29 3.54 -9.98 -14.07
C ASP A 29 2.86 -10.31 -12.73
N ILE A 30 2.34 -9.27 -12.06
CA ILE A 30 1.75 -9.39 -10.71
C ILE A 30 0.29 -9.80 -10.80
N GLU A 31 -0.03 -11.04 -10.47
CA GLU A 31 -1.42 -11.45 -10.28
C GLU A 31 -1.94 -10.97 -8.91
N VAL A 32 -2.71 -9.87 -8.89
CA VAL A 32 -3.30 -9.30 -7.67
C VAL A 32 -4.55 -10.09 -7.28
N THR A 33 -4.49 -10.83 -6.17
CA THR A 33 -5.63 -11.61 -5.65
C THR A 33 -6.40 -10.87 -4.55
N GLU A 34 -5.76 -9.89 -3.90
CA GLU A 34 -6.36 -9.03 -2.86
C GLU A 34 -5.49 -7.80 -2.67
N ILE A 35 -6.12 -6.63 -2.51
CA ILE A 35 -5.45 -5.37 -2.15
C ILE A 35 -5.51 -5.18 -0.64
N VAL A 36 -4.36 -4.84 -0.05
CA VAL A 36 -4.25 -4.53 1.38
C VAL A 36 -4.04 -3.02 1.55
N SER A 37 -5.00 -2.37 2.20
CA SER A 37 -5.03 -0.92 2.40
C SER A 37 -4.87 -0.55 3.88
N GLY A 38 -4.34 0.65 4.14
CA GLY A 38 -4.28 1.25 5.46
C GLY A 38 -5.45 2.15 5.85
N GLY A 39 -6.42 2.32 4.96
CA GLY A 39 -7.59 3.16 5.20
C GLY A 39 -7.27 4.65 5.34
N ALA A 40 -6.13 5.12 4.83
CA ALA A 40 -5.78 6.54 4.83
C ALA A 40 -6.37 7.28 3.61
N SER A 41 -6.32 8.62 3.65
CA SER A 41 -6.58 9.43 2.45
C SER A 41 -5.48 9.24 1.40
N GLY A 42 -5.74 9.71 0.18
CA GLY A 42 -4.77 9.68 -0.92
C GLY A 42 -4.65 8.27 -1.51
N VAL A 43 -3.43 7.73 -1.55
CA VAL A 43 -3.11 6.46 -2.21
C VAL A 43 -3.96 5.30 -1.72
N ASP A 44 -4.14 5.15 -0.41
CA ASP A 44 -4.96 4.07 0.18
C ASP A 44 -6.42 4.16 -0.32
N SER A 45 -7.02 5.35 -0.31
CA SER A 45 -8.38 5.58 -0.85
C SER A 45 -8.48 5.29 -2.35
N MET A 46 -7.46 5.67 -3.12
CA MET A 46 -7.42 5.39 -4.56
C MET A 46 -7.23 3.90 -4.87
N ALA A 47 -6.47 3.18 -4.03
CA ALA A 47 -6.32 1.73 -4.14
C ALA A 47 -7.64 1.00 -3.84
N GLU A 48 -8.36 1.43 -2.80
CA GLU A 48 -9.70 0.92 -2.47
C GLU A 48 -10.69 1.15 -3.63
N ARG A 49 -10.68 2.36 -4.20
CA ARG A 49 -11.49 2.67 -5.40
C ARG A 49 -11.13 1.76 -6.58
N PHE A 50 -9.84 1.62 -6.88
CA PHE A 50 -9.36 0.78 -7.98
C PHE A 50 -9.77 -0.68 -7.81
N ALA A 51 -9.64 -1.20 -6.59
CA ALA A 51 -10.04 -2.57 -6.27
C ALA A 51 -11.53 -2.78 -6.52
N ASN A 52 -12.38 -1.85 -6.06
CA ASN A 52 -13.81 -1.89 -6.30
C ASN A 52 -14.15 -1.84 -7.80
N GLU A 53 -13.50 -0.97 -8.58
CA GLU A 53 -13.67 -0.90 -10.04
C GLU A 53 -13.29 -2.20 -10.76
N LYS A 54 -12.33 -2.97 -10.22
CA LYS A 54 -11.82 -4.21 -10.81
C LYS A 54 -12.42 -5.48 -10.20
N GLY A 55 -13.29 -5.36 -9.18
CA GLY A 55 -13.82 -6.50 -8.44
C GLY A 55 -12.76 -7.26 -7.64
N ILE A 56 -11.66 -6.60 -7.26
CA ILE A 56 -10.58 -7.20 -6.46
C ILE A 56 -10.95 -7.08 -4.97
N PRO A 57 -10.85 -8.16 -4.17
CA PRO A 57 -11.06 -8.09 -2.73
C PRO A 57 -10.13 -7.08 -2.05
N VAL A 58 -10.64 -6.41 -1.01
CA VAL A 58 -9.85 -5.45 -0.22
C VAL A 58 -9.88 -5.80 1.26
N LYS A 59 -8.71 -5.80 1.88
CA LYS A 59 -8.57 -5.81 3.34
C LYS A 59 -8.03 -4.47 3.83
N VAL A 60 -8.84 -3.75 4.62
CA VAL A 60 -8.45 -2.47 5.22
C VAL A 60 -7.95 -2.68 6.66
N PHE A 61 -6.81 -2.07 6.97
CA PHE A 61 -6.19 -2.03 8.30
C PHE A 61 -6.15 -0.60 8.83
N ASN A 62 -7.10 -0.25 9.69
CA ASN A 62 -7.15 1.07 10.30
C ASN A 62 -6.15 1.21 11.44
N ALA A 63 -5.42 2.33 11.51
CA ALA A 63 -4.50 2.61 12.59
C ALA A 63 -5.24 2.99 13.89
N ASP A 64 -4.93 2.33 15.00
CA ASP A 64 -5.51 2.63 16.32
C ASP A 64 -4.75 3.78 17.02
N TRP A 65 -5.08 5.01 16.61
CA TRP A 65 -4.50 6.23 17.17
C TRP A 65 -4.82 6.45 18.65
N LYS A 66 -5.98 5.94 19.13
CA LYS A 66 -6.38 6.07 20.53
C LYS A 66 -5.45 5.25 21.44
N LYS A 67 -5.10 4.03 21.01
CA LYS A 67 -4.24 3.13 21.78
C LYS A 67 -2.76 3.44 21.66
N TYR A 68 -2.27 3.72 20.45
CA TYR A 68 -0.83 3.77 20.18
C TYR A 68 -0.30 5.19 19.88
N GLY A 69 -1.17 6.20 19.81
CA GLY A 69 -0.78 7.56 19.45
C GLY A 69 0.04 7.59 18.17
N ARG A 70 1.21 8.24 18.19
CA ARG A 70 2.12 8.34 17.03
C ARG A 70 2.63 6.98 16.53
N GLY A 71 2.62 5.95 17.37
CA GLY A 71 3.02 4.59 17.02
C GLY A 71 1.98 3.80 16.21
N ALA A 72 0.73 4.30 16.11
CA ALA A 72 -0.36 3.58 15.46
C ALA A 72 -0.10 3.26 13.98
N GLY A 73 0.51 4.21 13.25
CA GLY A 73 0.87 4.01 11.84
C GLY A 73 1.87 2.85 11.65
N PRO A 74 3.05 2.88 12.29
CA PRO A 74 4.02 1.79 12.21
C PRO A 74 3.48 0.42 12.67
N VAL A 75 2.65 0.38 13.73
CA VAL A 75 2.02 -0.86 14.19
C VAL A 75 1.12 -1.44 13.10
N ARG A 76 0.21 -0.62 12.55
CA ARG A 76 -0.65 -0.99 11.43
C ARG A 76 0.15 -1.43 10.20
N ASN A 77 1.23 -0.72 9.86
CA ASN A 77 2.10 -1.09 8.73
C ASN A 77 2.67 -2.50 8.88
N LYS A 78 3.08 -2.86 10.10
CA LYS A 78 3.54 -4.22 10.42
C LYS A 78 2.41 -5.24 10.27
N GLU A 79 1.20 -4.93 10.73
CA GLU A 79 0.04 -5.83 10.58
C GLU A 79 -0.29 -6.10 9.12
N MET A 80 -0.27 -5.07 8.26
CA MET A 80 -0.46 -5.24 6.81
C MET A 80 0.63 -6.12 6.18
N ALA A 81 1.90 -5.91 6.55
CA ALA A 81 3.01 -6.70 6.03
C ALA A 81 2.94 -8.17 6.47
N VAL A 82 2.60 -8.43 7.73
CA VAL A 82 2.32 -9.78 8.24
C VAL A 82 1.17 -10.43 7.48
N TYR A 83 0.10 -9.68 7.22
CA TYR A 83 -1.07 -10.20 6.53
C TYR A 83 -0.82 -10.53 5.05
N ALA A 84 0.01 -9.73 4.37
CA ALA A 84 0.44 -9.98 3.00
C ALA A 84 1.23 -11.29 2.89
N GLY A 85 2.04 -11.60 3.91
CA GLY A 85 2.77 -12.86 4.06
C GLY A 85 3.96 -13.01 3.10
N ASP A 86 4.67 -14.14 3.16
CA ASP A 86 5.97 -14.36 2.50
C ASP A 86 5.95 -14.27 0.96
N LYS A 87 4.76 -14.35 0.35
CA LYS A 87 4.58 -14.18 -1.10
C LYS A 87 3.93 -12.84 -1.46
N GLY A 88 3.81 -11.92 -0.50
CA GLY A 88 3.17 -10.63 -0.68
C GLY A 88 4.08 -9.60 -1.36
N ALA A 89 3.46 -8.50 -1.77
CA ALA A 89 4.19 -7.36 -2.32
C ALA A 89 3.71 -6.03 -1.72
N LEU A 90 4.54 -5.01 -1.84
CA LEU A 90 4.22 -3.61 -1.60
C LEU A 90 4.45 -2.82 -2.90
N ILE A 91 3.43 -2.07 -3.32
CA ILE A 91 3.57 -1.01 -4.31
C ILE A 91 3.43 0.33 -3.57
N ALA A 92 4.55 1.05 -3.45
CA ALA A 92 4.66 2.26 -2.67
C ALA A 92 4.71 3.51 -3.55
N PHE A 93 3.70 4.37 -3.45
CA PHE A 93 3.67 5.68 -4.10
C PHE A 93 4.33 6.72 -3.17
N TRP A 94 5.56 7.11 -3.47
CA TRP A 94 6.44 7.82 -2.53
C TRP A 94 7.16 9.02 -3.16
N ASP A 95 7.23 10.13 -2.41
CA ASP A 95 7.99 11.36 -2.72
C ASP A 95 9.45 11.32 -2.20
N TYR A 96 9.91 10.16 -1.73
CA TYR A 96 11.19 9.98 -1.03
C TYR A 96 11.35 10.75 0.29
N LYS A 97 10.29 11.42 0.78
CA LYS A 97 10.31 12.27 1.99
C LYS A 97 9.33 11.82 3.06
N SER A 98 8.16 11.31 2.66
CA SER A 98 7.10 10.85 3.56
C SER A 98 7.63 9.77 4.49
N LYS A 99 7.70 10.10 5.79
CA LYS A 99 8.16 9.19 6.84
C LYS A 99 7.20 8.00 6.99
N GLY A 100 5.90 8.20 6.78
CA GLY A 100 4.90 7.15 6.87
C GLY A 100 5.08 6.09 5.78
N THR A 101 5.25 6.53 4.53
CA THR A 101 5.48 5.64 3.38
C THR A 101 6.85 4.97 3.48
N GLY A 102 7.89 5.73 3.83
CA GLY A 102 9.24 5.18 4.07
C GLY A 102 9.26 4.15 5.22
N SER A 103 8.44 4.34 6.25
CA SER A 103 8.27 3.32 7.30
C SER A 103 7.64 2.04 6.78
N MET A 104 6.66 2.13 5.86
CA MET A 104 6.02 0.95 5.27
C MET A 104 7.01 0.16 4.40
N ILE A 105 7.80 0.86 3.57
CA ILE A 105 8.85 0.27 2.72
C ILE A 105 9.84 -0.54 3.57
N LYS A 106 10.41 0.09 4.61
CA LYS A 106 11.37 -0.57 5.51
C LYS A 106 10.81 -1.82 6.19
N ILE A 107 9.51 -1.82 6.51
CA ILE A 107 8.85 -2.98 7.13
C ILE A 107 8.69 -4.08 6.08
N ALA A 108 8.24 -3.74 4.87
CA ALA A 108 8.07 -4.70 3.78
C ALA A 108 9.39 -5.39 3.41
N GLU A 109 10.49 -4.63 3.28
CA GLU A 109 11.83 -5.18 3.04
C GLU A 109 12.26 -6.15 4.14
N LYS A 110 12.07 -5.77 5.42
CA LYS A 110 12.38 -6.66 6.57
C LYS A 110 11.55 -7.94 6.60
N MET A 111 10.38 -7.91 5.97
CA MET A 111 9.49 -9.06 5.85
C MET A 111 9.67 -9.81 4.52
N ASN A 112 10.71 -9.50 3.75
CA ASN A 112 11.02 -10.10 2.46
C ASN A 112 9.85 -10.02 1.45
N LEU A 113 9.02 -8.97 1.54
CA LEU A 113 8.02 -8.70 0.52
C LEU A 113 8.70 -8.15 -0.73
N ASN A 114 8.11 -8.42 -1.90
CA ASN A 114 8.52 -7.72 -3.12
C ASN A 114 8.14 -6.24 -3.00
N VAL A 115 9.10 -5.33 -3.19
CA VAL A 115 8.86 -3.88 -3.06
C VAL A 115 9.04 -3.18 -4.39
N TYR A 116 8.00 -2.48 -4.82
CA TYR A 116 7.99 -1.64 -6.01
C TYR A 116 7.75 -0.19 -5.59
N ILE A 117 8.68 0.71 -5.92
CA ILE A 117 8.57 2.14 -5.58
C ILE A 117 8.15 2.91 -6.83
N CYS A 118 7.09 3.68 -6.68
CA CYS A 118 6.54 4.57 -7.67
C CYS A 118 6.75 6.01 -7.19
N SER A 119 7.58 6.78 -7.90
CA SER A 119 7.80 8.18 -7.55
C SER A 119 6.58 9.05 -7.89
N VAL A 120 6.13 9.86 -6.93
CA VAL A 120 5.01 10.82 -7.06
C VAL A 120 5.27 12.09 -6.28
#